data_AF-A0A359KFY0-F1
#
_entry.id   AF-A0A359KFY0-F1
#
_cell.length_a   1.000
_cell.length_b   1.000
_cell.length_c   1.000
_cell.angle_alpha   90.00
_cell.angle_beta   90.00
_cell.angle_gamma   90.00
#
_symmetry.space_group_name_H-M   'P 1'
#
loop_
_entity.id
_entity.type
_entity.pdbx_description
1 polymer ?
#
loop_
_entity_poly.entity_id
_entity_poly.type
_entity_poly.pdbx_seq_one_letter_code
_entity_poly.pdbx_strand_id
1 'polypeptide(L)' 'MTKLVRAQAGVKLERIKRLSARQKDEIFYRLTSIRTASERVIFDVDQAQRAFAREVAACLEDKAVKGLIEQGALDH' A
#
# COMPACT_ATOMS: atom_id res chain seq x y z
N MET A 1 -8.59 -0.35 -14.01
CA MET A 1 -7.17 -0.04 -14.25
C MET A 1 -6.49 0.20 -12.91
N THR A 2 -5.34 -0.43 -12.67
CA THR A 2 -4.57 -0.29 -11.42
C THR A 2 -3.24 0.38 -11.73
N LYS A 3 -2.83 1.32 -10.88
CA LYS A 3 -1.55 2.03 -10.98
C LYS A 3 -0.86 2.01 -9.62
N LEU A 4 0.39 1.55 -9.57
CA LEU A 4 1.23 1.67 -8.38
C LEU A 4 1.45 3.16 -8.07
N VAL A 5 1.13 3.58 -6.85
CA VAL A 5 1.33 4.95 -6.37
C VAL A 5 2.65 5.05 -5.62
N ARG A 6 2.86 4.15 -4.66
CA ARG A 6 4.07 4.07 -3.83
C ARG A 6 4.33 2.64 -3.37
N ALA A 7 5.60 2.31 -3.14
CA ALA A 7 6.01 1.07 -2.49
C ALA A 7 7.24 1.34 -1.62
N GLN A 8 7.29 0.80 -0.40
CA GLN A 8 8.42 0.92 0.53
C GLN A 8 8.30 -0.11 1.65
N ALA A 9 9.42 -0.70 2.11
CA ALA A 9 9.47 -1.64 3.24
C ALA A 9 8.43 -2.79 3.16
N GLY A 10 8.19 -3.30 1.94
CA GLY A 10 7.18 -4.33 1.70
C GLY A 10 5.71 -3.86 1.80
N VAL A 11 5.48 -2.56 1.92
CA VAL A 11 4.15 -1.94 1.83
C VAL A 11 3.96 -1.40 0.42
N LYS A 12 2.80 -1.66 -0.18
CA LYS A 12 2.44 -1.13 -1.50
C LYS A 12 1.12 -0.38 -1.41
N LEU A 13 1.08 0.78 -2.05
CA LEU A 13 -0.11 1.58 -2.24
C LEU A 13 -0.41 1.67 -3.74
N GLU A 14 -1.57 1.18 -4.14
CA GLU A 14 -2.04 1.18 -5.52
C GLU A 14 -3.30 2.03 -5.65
N ARG A 15 -3.43 2.76 -6.74
CA ARG A 15 -4.64 3.48 -7.12
C ARG A 15 -5.39 2.65 -8.14
N ILE A 16 -6.63 2.32 -7.84
CA ILE A 16 -7.52 1.54 -8.68
C ILE A 16 -8.60 2.47 -9.19
N LYS A 17 -8.70 2.57 -10.52
CA LYS A 17 -9.78 3.24 -11.23
C LYS A 17 -10.72 2.17 -11.79
N ARG A 18 -11.95 2.11 -11.28
CA ARG A 18 -13.02 1.27 -11.80
C ARG A 18 -13.89 2.13 -12.71
N LEU A 19 -13.93 1.77 -13.99
CA LEU A 19 -14.82 2.35 -14.98
C LEU A 19 -16.18 1.66 -14.81
N SER A 20 -17.23 2.41 -14.48
CA SER A 20 -18.59 1.89 -14.40
C SER A 20 -19.40 2.37 -15.60
N ALA A 21 -20.12 1.45 -16.27
CA ALA A 21 -20.90 1.73 -17.49
C ALA A 21 -22.04 2.76 -17.31
N ARG A 22 -22.32 3.21 -16.08
CA ARG A 22 -23.45 4.07 -15.70
C ARG A 22 -23.06 5.37 -14.97
N GLN A 23 -21.94 6.00 -15.35
CA GLN A 23 -21.66 7.44 -15.14
C GLN A 23 -20.85 7.94 -13.92
N LYS A 24 -20.12 7.12 -13.14
CA LYS A 24 -19.02 7.68 -12.32
C LYS A 24 -17.82 6.75 -12.29
N ASP A 25 -16.66 7.31 -12.63
CA ASP A 25 -15.38 6.68 -12.38
C ASP A 25 -15.17 6.59 -10.87
N GLU A 26 -15.08 5.37 -10.35
CA GLU A 26 -14.74 5.16 -8.95
C GLU A 26 -13.23 5.03 -8.81
N ILE A 27 -12.65 5.88 -7.96
CA ILE A 27 -11.24 5.83 -7.59
C ILE A 27 -11.18 5.35 -6.15
N PHE A 28 -10.42 4.29 -5.92
CA PHE A 28 -10.07 3.82 -4.60
C PHE A 28 -8.60 3.42 -4.56
N TYR A 29 -8.08 3.29 -3.36
CA TYR A 29 -6.70 2.96 -3.07
C TYR A 29 -6.64 1.63 -2.36
N ARG A 30 -5.74 0.78 -2.82
CA ARG A 30 -5.44 -0.50 -2.18
C ARG A 30 -4.09 -0.39 -1.48
N LEU A 31 -4.09 -0.68 -0.20
CA LEU A 31 -2.90 -0.80 0.63
C LEU A 31 -2.67 -2.29 0.92
N THR A 32 -1.49 -2.80 0.58
CA THR A 32 -1.06 -4.17 0.91
C THR A 32 0.24 -4.11 1.69
N SER A 33 0.40 -4.96 2.69
CA SER A 33 1.59 -5.05 3.54
C SER A 33 2.03 -6.49 3.72
N ILE A 34 3.34 -6.75 3.57
CA ILE A 34 3.90 -8.08 3.84
C ILE A 34 3.80 -8.47 5.32
N ARG A 35 3.81 -7.48 6.23
CA ARG A 35 3.84 -7.72 7.69
C ARG A 35 2.56 -8.37 8.19
N THR A 36 1.42 -7.96 7.61
CA THR A 36 0.09 -8.43 8.03
C THR A 36 -0.58 -9.32 7.00
N ALA A 37 0.05 -9.51 5.83
CA ALA A 37 -0.55 -10.13 4.64
C ALA A 37 -1.96 -9.60 4.33
N SER A 38 -2.27 -8.38 4.79
CA SER A 38 -3.62 -7.81 4.77
C SER A 38 -3.75 -6.82 3.63
N GLU A 39 -4.89 -6.88 2.95
CA GLU A 39 -5.31 -5.89 1.97
C GLU A 39 -6.32 -4.93 2.62
N ARG A 40 -6.12 -3.62 2.46
CA ARG A 40 -7.09 -2.60 2.86
C ARG A 40 -7.47 -1.74 1.68
N VAL A 41 -8.78 -1.54 1.50
CA VAL A 41 -9.34 -0.65 0.48
C VAL A 41 -9.76 0.66 1.13
N ILE A 42 -9.29 1.78 0.59
CA ILE A 42 -9.49 3.13 1.12
C ILE A 42 -9.96 4.02 -0.02
N PHE A 43 -11.06 4.74 0.16
CA PHE A 43 -11.66 5.57 -0.91
C PHE A 43 -11.12 7.01 -0.93
N ASP A 44 -10.51 7.45 0.16
CA ASP A 44 -9.95 8.79 0.31
C ASP A 44 -8.42 8.79 0.15
N VAL A 45 -7.90 9.74 -0.63
CA VAL A 45 -6.47 9.79 -0.95
C VAL A 45 -5.61 10.13 0.25
N ASP A 46 -6.04 11.07 1.09
CA ASP A 46 -5.28 11.52 2.25
C ASP A 46 -5.26 10.43 3.33
N GLN A 47 -6.38 9.74 3.54
CA GLN A 47 -6.43 8.55 4.39
C GLN A 47 -5.53 7.44 3.85
N ALA A 48 -5.50 7.22 2.54
CA ALA A 48 -4.68 6.19 1.92
C ALA A 48 -3.18 6.49 2.11
N GLN A 49 -2.76 7.74 1.94
CA GLN A 49 -1.39 8.16 2.19
C GLN A 49 -0.99 8.07 3.66
N ARG A 50 -1.87 8.51 4.58
CA ARG A 50 -1.64 8.36 6.03
C ARG A 50 -1.56 6.89 6.45
N ALA A 51 -2.43 6.04 5.91
CA ALA A 51 -2.42 4.61 6.18
C ALA A 51 -1.13 3.96 5.66
N PHE A 52 -0.68 4.34 4.47
CA PHE A 52 0.61 3.92 3.92
C PHE A 52 1.77 4.30 4.84
N ALA A 53 1.89 5.57 5.23
CA ALA A 53 2.99 6.03 6.08
C ALA A 53 3.03 5.30 7.44
N ARG A 54 1.86 5.09 8.07
CA ARG A 54 1.77 4.33 9.33
C ARG A 54 2.18 2.88 9.17
N GLU A 55 1.76 2.23 8.09
CA GLU A 55 2.10 0.83 7.84
C GLU A 55 3.58 0.68 7.47
N VAL A 56 4.17 1.63 6.73
CA VAL A 56 5.62 1.67 6.48
C VAL A 56 6.39 1.81 7.78
N ALA A 57 6.01 2.73 8.67
CA ALA A 57 6.65 2.86 9.97
C ALA A 57 6.58 1.54 10.77
N ALA A 58 5.40 0.91 10.82
CA ALA A 58 5.23 -0.38 11.51
C ALA A 58 6.05 -1.51 10.86
N CYS A 59 6.16 -1.55 9.53
CA CYS A 59 7.01 -2.49 8.81
C CYS A 59 8.50 -2.24 9.11
N LEU A 60 8.94 -1.00 9.15
CA LEU A 60 10.31 -0.65 9.48
C LEU A 60 10.68 -1.00 10.92
N GLU A 61 9.71 -1.12 11.83
CA GLU A 61 9.94 -1.59 13.20
C GLU A 61 9.90 -3.13 13.33
N ASP A 62 9.29 -3.83 12.36
CA ASP A 62 9.14 -5.28 12.37
C ASP A 62 10.48 -5.99 12.11
N LYS A 63 10.87 -6.90 13.00
CA LYS A 63 12.16 -7.60 12.93
C LYS A 63 12.29 -8.49 11.69
N ALA A 64 11.21 -9.11 11.25
CA ALA A 64 11.24 -9.96 10.06
C ALA A 64 11.41 -9.10 8.79
N VAL A 65 10.69 -7.97 8.73
CA VAL A 65 10.84 -7.02 7.62
C VAL A 65 12.22 -6.39 7.61
N LYS A 66 12.78 -6.00 8.76
CA LYS A 66 14.17 -5.53 8.87
C LYS A 66 15.16 -6.56 8.32
N GLY A 67 15.03 -7.82 8.71
CA GLY A 67 15.87 -8.90 8.17
C GLY A 67 15.79 -9.01 6.65
N LEU A 68 14.59 -8.85 6.07
CA LEU A 68 14.40 -8.85 4.62
C LEU A 68 15.03 -7.63 3.93
N ILE A 69 14.98 -6.45 4.56
CA ILE A 69 15.65 -5.24 4.05
C ILE A 69 17.17 -5.41 4.09
N GLU A 70 17.71 -5.92 5.20
CA GLU A 70 19.14 -6.19 5.38
C GLU A 70 19.65 -7.24 4.38
N GLN A 71 18.81 -8.21 4.02
CA GLN A 71 19.08 -9.21 2.98
C GLN A 71 18.92 -8.66 1.54
N GLY A 72 18.52 -7.40 1.37
CA GLY A 72 18.31 -6.76 0.07
C GLY A 72 17.05 -7.22 -0.68
N ALA A 73 16.14 -7.93 -0.01
CA ALA A 73 14.89 -8.42 -0.61
C ALA A 73 13.80 -7.33 -0.69
N LEU A 74 13.95 -6.23 0.05
CA LEU A 74 13.01 -5.11 0.12
C LEU A 74 13.76 -3.77 0.11
N ASP A 75 13.17 -2.78 -0.56
CA ASP A 75 13.64 -1.39 -0.48
C ASP A 75 13.31 -0.76 0.87
N HIS A 76 14.26 0.04 1.36
CA HIS A 76 14.21 0.80 2.61
C HIS A 76 13.38 2.08 2.49
#